data_AF-A0AAQ3PHV8-F1
#
_entry.id   AF-A0AAQ3PHV8-F1
#
_cell.length_a   1.000
_cell.length_b   1.000
_cell.length_c   1.000
_cell.angle_alpha   90.00
_cell.angle_beta   90.00
_cell.angle_gamma   90.00
#
_symmetry.space_group_name_H-M   'P 1'
#
loop_
_entity.id
_entity.type
_entity.pdbx_description
1 polymer ?
#
loop_
_entity_poly.entity_id
_entity_poly.type
_entity_poly.pdbx_seq_one_letter_code
_entity_poly.pdbx_strand_id
1 'polypeptide(L)'
;MPTQQGNANEAPRPARPPRRRRVRAAPRGVLPGLVTKPLAPYLLPPLALSLPCLPAVTAPSGSGYGAPGVAAMADAVVEYATTEMVPQQSRDEISLSLAVLRRRAPLRLLVFGLGHDSRLWHALNPGGATVFLEEDPAWYRVVRAQSPFLRAHLVAYRTRLDQADRLLAAYRSHPACVPPGGANATLRVRGNWACPLALHNLPPEVYETEWDMVMIDAPKGYFAAAPGRMAAIWTAAAMARARRGEGDTDVFLHDVNRRVEKVFAEEFLCEKFRVAETGRLWHFRIPPVSRRGDADGGRTPFC
;
A
#
# COMPACT_ATOMS: atom_id res chain seq x y z
N MET A 1 -43.40 -58.77 11.40
CA MET A 1 -42.85 -57.49 10.91
C MET A 1 -41.33 -57.56 10.96
N PRO A 2 -40.59 -56.98 9.99
CA PRO A 2 -40.41 -57.41 8.61
C PRO A 2 -39.04 -58.11 8.38
N THR A 3 -39.00 -58.96 7.36
CA THR A 3 -37.82 -59.61 6.76
C THR A 3 -37.21 -58.71 5.69
N GLN A 4 -35.87 -58.56 5.66
CA GLN A 4 -35.13 -57.95 4.54
C GLN A 4 -34.22 -58.98 3.87
N GLN A 5 -34.35 -59.07 2.54
CA GLN A 5 -33.59 -59.94 1.64
C GLN A 5 -32.23 -59.31 1.28
N GLY A 6 -31.18 -60.14 1.31
CA GLY A 6 -29.93 -59.85 0.63
C GLY A 6 -29.95 -60.37 -0.82
N ASN A 7 -29.12 -59.77 -1.67
CA ASN A 7 -28.49 -60.47 -2.78
C ASN A 7 -27.24 -59.72 -3.23
N ALA A 8 -26.13 -60.45 -3.29
CA ALA A 8 -24.86 -60.06 -3.87
C ALA A 8 -24.73 -60.68 -5.25
N ASN A 9 -24.16 -59.94 -6.20
CA ASN A 9 -23.60 -60.39 -7.48
C ASN A 9 -22.69 -59.25 -7.99
N GLU A 10 -21.67 -59.39 -8.81
CA GLU A 10 -20.71 -60.43 -9.21
C GLU A 10 -19.78 -59.67 -10.19
N ALA A 11 -18.47 -59.85 -10.11
CA ALA A 11 -17.50 -59.07 -10.90
C ALA A 11 -17.21 -59.71 -12.28
N PRO A 12 -17.07 -58.93 -13.38
CA PRO A 12 -16.76 -59.49 -14.70
C PRO A 12 -15.24 -59.60 -15.00
N ARG A 13 -14.91 -60.66 -15.76
CA ARG A 13 -13.58 -61.14 -16.19
C ARG A 13 -12.98 -60.37 -17.41
N PRO A 14 -11.64 -60.47 -17.65
CA PRO A 14 -10.92 -59.65 -18.63
C PRO A 14 -10.94 -60.19 -20.07
N ALA A 15 -10.87 -59.28 -21.05
CA ALA A 15 -10.79 -59.58 -22.49
C ALA A 15 -9.36 -59.51 -23.05
N ARG A 16 -9.07 -60.39 -24.03
CA ARG A 16 -7.76 -60.65 -24.69
C ARG A 16 -7.44 -59.69 -25.86
N PRO A 17 -6.15 -59.57 -26.28
CA PRO A 17 -5.67 -58.52 -27.17
C PRO A 17 -5.76 -58.87 -28.67
N PRO A 18 -5.82 -57.86 -29.59
CA PRO A 18 -5.88 -58.11 -31.02
C PRO A 18 -4.52 -58.29 -31.70
N ARG A 19 -4.47 -59.21 -32.68
CA ARG A 19 -3.32 -59.54 -33.55
C ARG A 19 -3.21 -58.59 -34.75
N ARG A 20 -1.97 -58.30 -35.17
CA ARG A 20 -1.61 -57.57 -36.40
C ARG A 20 -1.88 -58.40 -37.66
N ARG A 21 -2.34 -57.74 -38.74
CA ARG A 21 -2.19 -58.20 -40.14
C ARG A 21 -1.72 -57.04 -41.02
N ARG A 22 -0.86 -57.37 -41.98
CA ARG A 22 -0.15 -56.47 -42.91
C ARG A 22 -0.80 -56.51 -44.31
N VAL A 23 -0.85 -55.32 -44.92
CA VAL A 23 -0.57 -54.97 -46.35
C VAL A 23 -1.55 -55.42 -47.44
N ARG A 24 -2.02 -54.45 -48.24
CA ARG A 24 -1.81 -54.34 -49.71
C ARG A 24 -2.22 -52.96 -50.22
N ALA A 25 -1.53 -52.46 -51.25
CA ALA A 25 -1.66 -51.12 -51.82
C ALA A 25 -2.17 -51.14 -53.27
N ALA A 26 -2.75 -50.00 -53.68
CA ALA A 26 -2.97 -49.45 -55.04
C ALA A 26 -4.09 -50.09 -55.92
N PRO A 27 -4.67 -49.38 -56.92
CA PRO A 27 -4.19 -48.15 -57.57
C PRO A 27 -5.21 -47.00 -57.78
N ARG A 28 -4.70 -45.96 -58.44
CA ARG A 28 -5.18 -44.60 -58.68
C ARG A 28 -6.43 -44.51 -59.57
N GLY A 29 -7.36 -43.62 -59.20
CA GLY A 29 -8.34 -43.01 -60.08
C GLY A 29 -8.23 -41.48 -60.00
N VAL A 30 -8.04 -40.84 -61.14
CA VAL A 30 -7.98 -39.37 -61.30
C VAL A 30 -9.39 -38.86 -61.54
N LEU A 31 -9.86 -37.91 -60.73
CA LEU A 31 -11.08 -37.13 -60.97
C LEU A 31 -10.71 -35.64 -61.01
N PRO A 32 -11.24 -34.87 -61.97
CA PRO A 32 -10.85 -33.49 -62.18
C PRO A 32 -11.60 -32.53 -61.25
N GLY A 33 -10.85 -31.60 -60.65
CA GLY A 33 -11.23 -30.20 -60.42
C GLY A 33 -12.50 -29.91 -59.62
N LEU A 34 -12.38 -29.86 -58.29
CA LEU A 34 -13.18 -28.96 -57.47
C LEU A 34 -12.23 -27.91 -56.88
N VAL A 35 -12.35 -26.66 -57.33
CA VAL A 35 -11.61 -25.51 -56.80
C VAL A 35 -12.17 -25.19 -55.42
N THR A 36 -11.54 -25.71 -54.38
CA THR A 36 -11.75 -25.24 -53.01
C THR A 36 -10.62 -24.29 -52.66
N LYS A 37 -10.96 -23.01 -52.46
CA LYS A 37 -10.03 -22.01 -51.95
C LYS A 37 -9.56 -22.47 -50.56
N PRO A 38 -8.25 -22.56 -50.28
CA PRO A 38 -7.79 -22.86 -48.93
C PRO A 38 -8.17 -21.68 -48.03
N LEU A 39 -8.94 -21.96 -46.97
CA LEU A 39 -8.99 -21.06 -45.82
C LEU A 39 -7.57 -21.01 -45.26
N ALA A 40 -6.88 -19.89 -45.49
CA ALA A 40 -5.61 -19.61 -44.84
C ALA A 40 -5.83 -19.75 -43.33
N PRO A 41 -4.98 -20.51 -42.61
CA PRO A 41 -4.99 -20.45 -41.16
C PRO A 41 -4.65 -19.01 -40.80
N TYR A 42 -5.60 -18.30 -40.20
CA TYR A 42 -5.33 -17.05 -39.52
C TYR A 42 -4.34 -17.38 -38.39
N LEU A 43 -3.05 -17.31 -38.72
CA LEU A 43 -1.99 -17.17 -37.74
C LEU A 43 -2.27 -15.82 -37.07
N LEU A 44 -2.96 -15.86 -35.93
CA LEU A 44 -2.99 -14.74 -35.00
C LEU A 44 -1.52 -14.36 -34.78
N PRO A 45 -1.10 -13.12 -35.10
CA PRO A 45 0.22 -12.67 -34.73
C PRO A 45 0.34 -12.85 -33.22
N PRO A 46 1.51 -13.29 -32.70
CA PRO A 46 1.70 -13.30 -31.26
C PRO A 46 1.44 -11.87 -30.79
N LEU A 47 0.34 -11.69 -30.06
CA LEU A 47 0.12 -10.52 -29.24
C LEU A 47 1.29 -10.51 -28.28
N ALA A 48 2.38 -9.85 -28.68
CA ALA A 48 3.36 -9.34 -27.78
C ALA A 48 2.56 -8.51 -26.80
N LEU A 49 2.28 -9.08 -25.63
CA LEU A 49 1.83 -8.37 -24.46
C LEU A 49 2.95 -7.41 -24.10
N SER A 50 3.07 -6.33 -24.87
CA SER A 50 3.71 -5.11 -24.44
C SER A 50 2.77 -4.50 -23.41
N LEU A 51 2.74 -5.12 -22.21
CA LEU A 51 2.40 -4.34 -21.04
C LEU A 51 3.36 -3.16 -21.05
N PRO A 52 2.88 -1.92 -21.06
CA PRO A 52 3.77 -0.78 -20.87
C PRO A 52 4.56 -1.09 -19.60
N CYS A 53 5.88 -1.19 -19.74
CA CYS A 53 6.76 -1.36 -18.60
C CYS A 53 6.52 -0.12 -17.75
N LEU A 54 5.72 -0.25 -16.69
CA LEU A 54 5.54 0.82 -15.73
C LEU A 54 6.96 1.21 -15.30
N PRO A 55 7.31 2.51 -15.32
CA PRO A 55 8.64 2.93 -14.94
C PRO A 55 8.94 2.31 -13.59
N ALA A 56 10.06 1.58 -13.50
CA ALA A 56 10.52 1.03 -12.24
C ALA A 56 10.49 2.16 -11.23
N VAL A 57 9.88 1.92 -10.06
CA VAL A 57 9.93 2.88 -8.95
C VAL A 57 11.41 3.02 -8.60
N THR A 58 12.06 4.06 -9.14
CA THR A 58 13.45 4.37 -8.84
C THR A 58 13.47 4.88 -7.40
N ALA A 59 13.66 3.96 -6.46
CA ALA A 59 13.93 4.31 -5.08
C ALA A 59 15.28 5.06 -5.02
N PRO A 60 15.41 6.17 -4.28
CA PRO A 60 16.69 6.84 -4.14
C PRO A 60 17.70 5.89 -3.49
N SER A 61 18.95 5.92 -3.96
CA SER A 61 20.05 5.06 -3.53
C SER A 61 20.36 5.25 -2.05
N GLY A 62 20.18 4.20 -1.25
CA GLY A 62 20.78 4.04 0.08
C GLY A 62 21.54 2.71 0.10
N SER A 63 22.74 2.68 0.66
CA SER A 63 23.53 1.46 0.75
C SER A 63 22.76 0.40 1.55
N GLY A 64 22.48 -0.76 0.94
CA GLY A 64 21.87 -1.91 1.62
C GLY A 64 20.34 -2.05 1.53
N TYR A 65 19.65 -1.16 0.81
CA TYR A 65 18.22 -1.35 0.53
C TYR A 65 18.01 -2.26 -0.69
N GLY A 66 17.25 -3.35 -0.51
CA GLY A 66 16.72 -4.17 -1.59
C GLY A 66 15.20 -4.01 -1.65
N ALA A 67 14.64 -3.81 -2.84
CA ALA A 67 13.19 -3.88 -3.00
C ALA A 67 12.71 -5.28 -2.57
N PRO A 68 11.59 -5.38 -1.83
CA PRO A 68 11.05 -6.65 -1.38
C PRO A 68 10.66 -7.52 -2.58
N GLY A 69 10.79 -8.83 -2.43
CA GLY A 69 10.37 -9.81 -3.42
C GLY A 69 9.81 -11.05 -2.74
N VAL A 70 9.78 -12.17 -3.48
CA VAL A 70 9.25 -13.45 -2.94
C VAL A 70 9.99 -13.90 -1.69
N ALA A 71 11.30 -13.70 -1.60
CA ALA A 71 12.09 -14.03 -0.41
C ALA A 71 11.64 -13.23 0.83
N ALA A 72 11.52 -11.91 0.71
CA ALA A 72 11.05 -11.05 1.80
C ALA A 72 9.62 -11.42 2.26
N MET A 73 8.75 -11.79 1.31
CA MET A 73 7.41 -12.31 1.63
C MET A 73 7.47 -13.64 2.37
N ALA A 74 8.29 -14.59 1.94
CA ALA A 74 8.46 -15.87 2.63
C ALA A 74 8.99 -15.69 4.06
N ASP A 75 10.01 -14.84 4.24
CA ASP A 75 10.57 -14.53 5.56
C ASP A 75 9.53 -13.89 6.49
N ALA A 76 8.74 -12.94 5.98
CA ALA A 76 7.65 -12.34 6.74
C ALA A 76 6.58 -13.37 7.11
N VAL A 77 6.18 -14.26 6.18
CA VAL A 77 5.20 -15.32 6.46
C VAL A 77 5.70 -16.23 7.57
N VAL A 78 6.96 -16.68 7.52
CA VAL A 78 7.54 -17.53 8.57
C VAL A 78 7.54 -16.80 9.90
N GLU A 79 7.99 -15.55 9.95
CA GLU A 79 8.02 -14.77 11.18
C GLU A 79 6.63 -14.58 11.78
N TYR A 80 5.67 -14.02 11.03
CA TYR A 80 4.36 -13.70 11.58
C TYR A 80 3.46 -14.93 11.80
N ALA A 81 3.76 -16.07 11.18
CA ALA A 81 3.07 -17.32 11.46
C ALA A 81 3.61 -18.03 12.72
N THR A 82 4.83 -17.72 13.17
CA THR A 82 5.50 -18.43 14.27
C THR A 82 5.79 -17.56 15.49
N THR A 83 5.77 -16.25 15.35
CA THR A 83 6.02 -15.32 16.46
C THR A 83 4.87 -15.34 17.47
N GLU A 84 5.22 -15.26 18.75
CA GLU A 84 4.25 -15.04 19.85
C GLU A 84 3.84 -13.56 19.97
N MET A 85 4.56 -12.68 19.26
CA MET A 85 4.36 -11.25 19.32
C MET A 85 3.23 -10.81 18.40
N VAL A 86 2.17 -10.28 19.00
CA VAL A 86 1.01 -9.79 18.25
C VAL A 86 1.33 -8.44 17.59
N PRO A 87 1.15 -8.29 16.27
CA PRO A 87 1.27 -6.99 15.61
C PRO A 87 0.30 -5.96 16.20
N GLN A 88 0.69 -4.68 16.15
CA GLN A 88 -0.13 -3.58 16.67
C GLN A 88 -1.48 -3.45 15.96
N GLN A 89 -1.53 -3.80 14.67
CA GLN A 89 -2.74 -3.77 13.86
C GLN A 89 -3.40 -5.15 13.80
N SER A 90 -4.74 -5.18 13.85
CA SER A 90 -5.51 -6.42 13.72
C SER A 90 -5.44 -6.98 12.30
N ARG A 91 -5.85 -8.25 12.12
CA ARG A 91 -5.97 -8.88 10.79
C ARG A 91 -6.83 -8.04 9.84
N ASP A 92 -7.94 -7.48 10.32
CA ASP A 92 -8.86 -6.71 9.48
C ASP A 92 -8.29 -5.33 9.14
N GLU A 93 -7.58 -4.69 10.08
CA GLU A 93 -6.83 -3.44 9.85
C GLU A 93 -5.74 -3.63 8.80
N ILE A 94 -4.94 -4.70 8.93
CA ILE A 94 -3.91 -5.06 7.93
C ILE A 94 -4.56 -5.37 6.58
N SER A 95 -5.68 -6.09 6.56
CA SER A 95 -6.38 -6.48 5.33
C SER A 95 -6.87 -5.27 4.53
N LEU A 96 -7.29 -4.19 5.20
CA LEU A 96 -7.71 -2.97 4.55
C LEU A 96 -6.55 -2.30 3.77
N SER A 97 -5.38 -2.18 4.42
CA SER A 97 -4.16 -1.65 3.80
C SER A 97 -3.63 -2.56 2.69
N LEU A 98 -3.65 -3.87 2.92
CA LEU A 98 -3.25 -4.89 1.94
C LEU A 98 -4.12 -4.85 0.67
N ALA A 99 -5.41 -4.51 0.78
CA ALA A 99 -6.27 -4.37 -0.39
C ALA A 99 -5.81 -3.26 -1.34
N VAL A 100 -5.19 -2.19 -0.83
CA VAL A 100 -4.56 -1.15 -1.67
C VAL A 100 -3.27 -1.67 -2.29
N LEU A 101 -2.38 -2.27 -1.49
CA LEU A 101 -1.11 -2.83 -1.96
C LEU A 101 -1.31 -3.88 -3.06
N ARG A 102 -2.28 -4.79 -2.92
CA ARG A 102 -2.62 -5.78 -3.96
C ARG A 102 -3.04 -5.17 -5.30
N ARG A 103 -3.65 -3.99 -5.29
CA ARG A 103 -4.13 -3.32 -6.51
C ARG A 103 -3.08 -2.40 -7.13
N ARG A 104 -2.17 -1.84 -6.32
CA ARG A 104 -1.30 -0.73 -6.72
C ARG A 104 0.20 -1.00 -6.60
N ALA A 105 0.62 -2.10 -5.95
CA ALA A 105 2.03 -2.44 -5.87
C ALA A 105 2.60 -2.79 -7.28
N PRO A 106 3.87 -2.45 -7.57
CA PRO A 106 4.81 -1.77 -6.68
C PRO A 106 4.48 -0.28 -6.50
N LEU A 107 4.55 0.21 -5.26
CA LEU A 107 4.29 1.63 -4.96
C LEU A 107 5.29 2.24 -3.98
N ARG A 108 5.26 3.56 -3.84
CA ARG A 108 6.04 4.30 -2.83
C ARG A 108 5.21 4.44 -1.56
N LEU A 109 5.59 3.68 -0.53
CA LEU A 109 4.94 3.64 0.79
C LEU A 109 5.80 4.38 1.82
N LEU A 110 5.22 5.41 2.46
CA LEU A 110 5.79 6.04 3.64
C LEU A 110 5.08 5.53 4.89
N VAL A 111 5.83 5.15 5.90
CA VAL A 111 5.30 4.72 7.20
C VAL A 111 5.86 5.64 8.27
N PHE A 112 4.99 6.37 8.96
CA PHE A 112 5.33 6.97 10.24
C PHE A 112 5.20 5.88 11.30
N GLY A 113 6.33 5.41 11.79
CA GLY A 113 6.49 4.29 12.72
C GLY A 113 7.55 3.31 12.23
N LEU A 114 8.31 2.76 13.17
CA LEU A 114 9.18 1.61 12.95
C LEU A 114 8.94 0.62 14.09
N GLY A 115 8.82 -0.67 13.78
CA GLY A 115 8.46 -1.65 14.79
C GLY A 115 8.21 -3.05 14.24
N HIS A 116 7.44 -3.82 15.01
CA HIS A 116 7.23 -5.23 14.76
C HIS A 116 6.47 -5.54 13.48
N ASP A 117 5.70 -4.60 12.94
CA ASP A 117 4.98 -4.72 11.68
C ASP A 117 5.79 -4.22 10.47
N SER A 118 6.97 -3.64 10.68
CA SER A 118 7.73 -3.01 9.61
C SER A 118 8.24 -4.00 8.55
N ARG A 119 8.60 -5.21 8.98
CA ARG A 119 8.95 -6.29 8.04
C ARG A 119 7.74 -6.72 7.20
N LEU A 120 6.54 -6.77 7.80
CA LEU A 120 5.29 -7.01 7.07
C LEU A 120 5.06 -5.94 6.00
N TRP A 121 5.09 -4.65 6.38
CA TRP A 121 4.87 -3.55 5.44
C TRP A 121 5.90 -3.48 4.31
N HIS A 122 7.15 -3.84 4.61
CA HIS A 122 8.17 -4.01 3.59
C HIS A 122 7.80 -5.18 2.66
N ALA A 123 7.55 -6.36 3.19
CA ALA A 123 7.27 -7.56 2.39
C ALA A 123 6.01 -7.47 1.52
N LEU A 124 4.95 -6.79 1.99
CA LEU A 124 3.67 -6.65 1.29
C LEU A 124 3.72 -5.69 0.08
N ASN A 125 4.87 -5.08 -0.22
CA ASN A 125 5.04 -4.13 -1.33
C ASN A 125 6.08 -4.62 -2.37
N PRO A 126 5.95 -5.83 -2.95
CA PRO A 126 6.96 -6.43 -3.82
C PRO A 126 7.34 -5.51 -4.99
N GLY A 127 8.64 -5.29 -5.20
CA GLY A 127 9.19 -4.38 -6.22
C GLY A 127 9.01 -2.88 -5.93
N GLY A 128 8.30 -2.51 -4.85
CA GLY A 128 8.06 -1.14 -4.45
C GLY A 128 9.13 -0.59 -3.51
N ALA A 129 8.90 0.63 -3.03
CA ALA A 129 9.75 1.32 -2.07
C ALA A 129 8.98 1.58 -0.77
N THR A 130 9.52 1.13 0.37
CA THR A 130 8.92 1.39 1.69
C THR A 130 9.92 2.11 2.59
N VAL A 131 9.56 3.29 3.10
CA VAL A 131 10.38 4.12 4.00
C VAL A 131 9.69 4.27 5.35
N PHE A 132 10.44 4.07 6.43
CA PHE A 132 9.95 4.18 7.80
C PHE A 132 10.55 5.39 8.52
N LEU A 133 9.76 6.07 9.33
CA LEU A 133 10.18 7.20 10.16
C LEU A 133 9.94 6.87 11.63
N GLU A 134 10.95 6.96 12.47
CA GLU A 134 10.89 6.61 13.89
C GLU A 134 11.35 7.78 14.76
N GLU A 135 10.69 8.04 15.89
CA GLU A 135 11.08 9.10 16.81
C GLU A 135 12.05 8.69 17.91
N ASP A 136 12.04 7.42 18.32
CA ASP A 136 12.80 6.91 19.47
C ASP A 136 14.17 6.37 19.03
N PRO A 137 15.29 7.01 19.44
CA PRO A 137 16.63 6.57 19.03
C PRO A 137 17.04 5.19 19.58
N ALA A 138 16.52 4.81 20.74
CA ALA A 138 16.81 3.50 21.32
C ALA A 138 16.07 2.41 20.55
N TRP A 139 14.77 2.63 20.30
CA TRP A 139 13.95 1.70 19.53
C TRP A 139 14.43 1.57 18.08
N TYR A 140 14.78 2.69 17.45
CA TYR A 140 15.38 2.72 16.11
C TYR A 140 16.59 1.79 16.00
N ARG A 141 17.52 1.86 16.97
CA ARG A 141 18.72 1.01 16.98
C ARG A 141 18.37 -0.47 17.12
N VAL A 142 17.40 -0.82 17.96
CA VAL A 142 16.94 -2.20 18.17
C VAL A 142 16.38 -2.77 16.86
N VAL A 143 15.42 -2.09 16.24
CA VAL A 143 14.77 -2.60 15.03
C VAL A 143 15.76 -2.64 13.86
N ARG A 144 16.64 -1.64 13.71
CA ARG A 144 17.66 -1.63 12.65
C ARG A 144 18.71 -2.74 12.80
N ALA A 145 19.04 -3.14 14.03
CA ALA A 145 19.91 -4.28 14.26
C ALA A 145 19.25 -5.61 13.85
N GLN A 146 17.94 -5.75 14.11
CA GLN A 146 17.17 -6.96 13.78
C GLN A 146 16.78 -7.03 12.30
N SER A 147 16.52 -5.88 11.67
CA SER A 147 16.04 -5.76 10.31
C SER A 147 16.85 -4.72 9.51
N PRO A 148 18.13 -5.01 9.22
CA PRO A 148 19.06 -4.07 8.58
C PRO A 148 18.66 -3.70 7.14
N PHE A 149 17.80 -4.51 6.50
CA PHE A 149 17.27 -4.29 5.16
C PHE A 149 16.18 -3.20 5.10
N LEU A 150 15.57 -2.82 6.25
CA LEU A 150 14.52 -1.80 6.27
C LEU A 150 15.08 -0.39 6.06
N ARG A 151 14.55 0.36 5.10
CA ARG A 151 14.91 1.76 4.91
C ARG A 151 14.20 2.63 5.93
N ALA A 152 14.88 2.99 7.02
CA ALA A 152 14.29 3.76 8.11
C ALA A 152 15.16 4.94 8.53
N HIS A 153 14.53 6.02 8.97
CA HIS A 153 15.18 7.24 9.47
C HIS A 153 14.68 7.63 10.85
N LEU A 154 15.60 8.15 11.66
CA LEU A 154 15.26 8.79 12.93
C LEU A 154 14.76 10.22 12.65
N VAL A 155 13.65 10.60 13.27
CA VAL A 155 12.99 11.90 13.08
C VAL A 155 12.71 12.53 14.44
N ALA A 156 13.11 13.79 14.61
CA ALA A 156 12.75 14.54 15.80
C ALA A 156 11.41 15.25 15.63
N TYR A 157 10.48 15.02 16.56
CA TYR A 157 9.21 15.73 16.64
C TYR A 157 9.31 16.90 17.62
N ARG A 158 8.76 18.05 17.23
CA ARG A 158 8.70 19.26 18.07
C ARG A 158 7.36 19.49 18.76
N THR A 159 6.34 18.71 18.39
CA THR A 159 5.01 18.74 18.98
C THR A 159 4.89 17.67 20.05
N ARG A 160 4.18 17.96 21.13
CA ARG A 160 3.84 17.01 22.19
C ARG A 160 2.34 16.82 22.31
N LEU A 161 1.91 15.67 22.79
CA LEU A 161 0.50 15.33 22.92
C LEU A 161 -0.28 16.36 23.76
N ASP A 162 0.31 16.87 24.84
CA ASP A 162 -0.25 17.92 25.71
C ASP A 162 -0.50 19.26 25.00
N GLN A 163 0.06 19.45 23.80
CA GLN A 163 -0.13 20.66 22.99
C GLN A 163 -1.27 20.53 21.98
N ALA A 164 -1.91 19.36 21.82
CA ALA A 164 -2.85 19.08 20.74
C ALA A 164 -3.97 20.12 20.63
N ASP A 165 -4.62 20.46 21.74
CA ASP A 165 -5.74 21.40 21.76
C ASP A 165 -5.30 22.82 21.35
N ARG A 166 -4.17 23.27 21.87
CA ARG A 166 -3.59 24.58 21.52
C ARG A 166 -3.18 24.64 20.05
N LEU A 167 -2.55 23.57 19.54
CA LEU A 167 -2.12 23.49 18.15
C LEU A 167 -3.33 23.56 17.21
N LEU A 168 -4.39 22.80 17.51
CA LEU A 168 -5.62 22.80 16.72
C LEU A 168 -6.36 24.14 16.79
N ALA A 169 -6.42 24.78 17.96
CA ALA A 169 -7.05 26.09 18.10
C ALA A 169 -6.30 27.20 17.35
N ALA A 170 -4.96 27.12 17.30
CA ALA A 170 -4.13 28.19 16.77
C ALA A 170 -3.68 28.00 15.31
N TYR A 171 -3.77 26.81 14.70
CA TYR A 171 -3.17 26.60 13.38
C TYR A 171 -3.72 27.56 12.30
N ARG A 172 -5.01 27.93 12.37
CA ARG A 172 -5.67 28.84 11.41
C ARG A 172 -5.08 30.25 11.42
N SER A 173 -4.53 30.69 12.56
CA SER A 173 -3.86 31.99 12.66
C SER A 173 -2.39 31.94 12.26
N HIS A 174 -1.86 30.77 11.88
CA HIS A 174 -0.51 30.61 11.34
C HIS A 174 -0.59 30.48 9.81
N PRO A 175 -0.30 31.54 9.03
CA PRO A 175 -0.39 31.47 7.56
C PRO A 175 0.44 30.34 6.96
N ALA A 176 1.55 29.98 7.60
CA ALA A 176 2.41 28.88 7.17
C ALA A 176 1.79 27.48 7.36
N CYS A 177 0.72 27.35 8.16
CA CYS A 177 -0.01 26.09 8.41
C CYS A 177 -1.28 25.94 7.56
N VAL A 178 -1.68 26.98 6.85
CA VAL A 178 -2.94 27.07 6.11
C VAL A 178 -2.61 27.06 4.62
N PRO A 179 -3.27 26.22 3.80
CA PRO A 179 -3.09 26.29 2.35
C PRO A 179 -3.35 27.73 1.87
N PRO A 180 -2.44 28.32 1.07
CA PRO A 180 -2.73 29.63 0.49
C PRO A 180 -4.00 29.50 -0.35
N GLY A 181 -4.83 30.54 -0.43
CA GLY A 181 -6.02 30.50 -1.28
C GLY A 181 -5.67 30.24 -2.76
N GLY A 182 -6.54 29.52 -3.48
CA GLY A 182 -6.43 29.24 -4.91
C GLY A 182 -6.22 27.78 -5.26
N ALA A 183 -6.78 27.33 -6.39
CA ALA A 183 -6.88 25.91 -6.77
C ALA A 183 -5.54 25.16 -6.86
N ASN A 184 -4.42 25.87 -7.09
CA ASN A 184 -3.08 25.29 -7.25
C ASN A 184 -2.12 25.57 -6.08
N ALA A 185 -2.59 26.23 -5.03
CA ALA A 185 -1.75 26.58 -3.90
C ALA A 185 -1.48 25.34 -3.03
N THR A 186 -0.23 25.18 -2.60
CA THR A 186 0.22 23.99 -1.86
C THR A 186 0.98 24.39 -0.60
N LEU A 187 0.85 23.56 0.43
CA LEU A 187 1.61 23.72 1.66
C LEU A 187 3.01 23.17 1.49
N ARG A 188 4.02 24.00 1.77
CA ARG A 188 5.40 23.53 1.84
C ARG A 188 5.64 22.89 3.20
N VAL A 189 6.18 21.68 3.23
CA VAL A 189 6.63 21.02 4.47
C VAL A 189 8.11 21.28 4.72
N ARG A 190 8.97 21.00 3.73
CA ARG A 190 10.43 21.18 3.82
C ARG A 190 10.79 22.61 4.22
N GLY A 191 11.55 22.77 5.30
CA GLY A 191 11.98 24.08 5.79
C GLY A 191 10.84 25.02 6.23
N ASN A 192 9.63 24.49 6.52
CA ASN A 192 8.53 25.27 7.08
C ASN A 192 8.61 25.34 8.61
N TRP A 193 9.57 26.11 9.10
CA TRP A 193 9.78 26.30 10.54
C TRP A 193 8.63 27.09 11.18
N ALA A 194 7.97 27.96 10.41
CA ALA A 194 6.92 28.87 10.88
C ALA A 194 5.59 28.17 11.24
N CYS A 195 5.31 27.00 10.67
CA CYS A 195 4.11 26.23 11.03
C CYS A 195 4.41 25.16 12.08
N PRO A 196 3.98 25.26 13.35
CA PRO A 196 4.33 24.30 14.41
C PRO A 196 4.05 22.82 14.08
N LEU A 197 3.04 22.56 13.23
CA LEU A 197 2.64 21.21 12.79
C LEU A 197 3.51 20.63 11.66
N ALA A 198 4.30 21.44 10.96
CA ALA A 198 5.16 20.97 9.88
C ALA A 198 6.37 20.22 10.42
N LEU A 199 6.57 18.97 9.98
CA LEU A 199 7.82 18.22 10.12
C LEU A 199 8.82 18.71 9.06
N HIS A 200 9.51 19.81 9.34
CA HIS A 200 10.41 20.49 8.40
C HIS A 200 11.84 19.91 8.36
N ASN A 201 12.12 18.90 9.18
CA ASN A 201 13.41 18.25 9.42
C ASN A 201 13.46 16.77 8.99
N LEU A 202 12.62 16.37 8.02
CA LEU A 202 12.65 15.03 7.46
C LEU A 202 13.84 14.85 6.49
N PRO A 203 14.30 13.62 6.26
CA PRO A 203 15.31 13.32 5.25
C PRO A 203 14.90 13.81 3.85
N PRO A 204 15.84 14.23 2.98
CA PRO A 204 15.55 14.71 1.63
C PRO A 204 14.64 13.78 0.81
N GLU A 205 14.88 12.46 0.90
CA GLU A 205 14.08 11.45 0.22
C GLU A 205 12.59 11.51 0.55
N VAL A 206 12.22 11.94 1.77
CA VAL A 206 10.81 12.04 2.15
C VAL A 206 10.14 13.19 1.42
N TYR A 207 10.85 14.30 1.25
CA TYR A 207 10.33 15.48 0.56
C TYR A 207 10.34 15.37 -0.96
N GLU A 208 11.31 14.65 -1.51
CA GLU A 208 11.54 14.52 -2.95
C GLU A 208 10.70 13.39 -3.57
N THR A 209 10.10 12.55 -2.72
CA THR A 209 9.23 11.45 -3.12
C THR A 209 7.76 11.84 -3.02
N GLU A 210 7.00 11.62 -4.08
CA GLU A 210 5.53 11.73 -4.04
C GLU A 210 4.91 10.41 -3.57
N TRP A 211 4.48 10.33 -2.32
CA TRP A 211 4.02 9.04 -1.77
C TRP A 211 2.70 8.58 -2.38
N ASP A 212 2.62 7.32 -2.81
CA ASP A 212 1.40 6.71 -3.33
C ASP A 212 0.49 6.23 -2.19
N MET A 213 1.13 5.79 -1.10
CA MET A 213 0.48 5.37 0.13
C MET A 213 1.26 5.90 1.34
N VAL A 214 0.54 6.36 2.36
CA VAL A 214 1.11 6.80 3.65
C VAL A 214 0.40 6.07 4.78
N MET A 215 1.15 5.40 5.65
CA MET A 215 0.65 4.81 6.89
C MET A 215 1.11 5.68 8.07
N ILE A 216 0.16 6.18 8.85
CA ILE A 216 0.42 6.97 10.05
C ILE A 216 0.11 6.10 11.27
N ASP A 217 1.13 5.41 11.78
CA ASP A 217 1.03 4.55 12.97
C ASP A 217 1.93 5.02 14.12
N ALA A 218 2.62 6.14 13.96
CA ALA A 218 3.46 6.76 14.97
C ALA A 218 3.49 8.29 14.76
N PRO A 219 4.01 9.07 15.72
CA PRO A 219 4.67 8.67 16.96
C PRO A 219 3.73 8.07 18.03
N LYS A 220 4.35 7.49 19.06
CA LYS A 220 3.75 6.74 20.18
C LYS A 220 2.54 7.38 20.86
N GLY A 221 2.61 8.66 21.21
CA GLY A 221 1.51 9.43 21.82
C GLY A 221 0.87 8.80 23.07
N TYR A 222 1.60 8.03 23.89
CA TYR A 222 1.02 7.36 25.09
C TYR A 222 1.16 8.14 26.41
N PHE A 223 1.86 9.28 26.43
CA PHE A 223 1.93 10.19 27.58
C PHE A 223 1.95 11.66 27.14
N ALA A 224 1.57 12.56 28.04
CA ALA A 224 1.37 13.99 27.76
C ALA A 224 2.58 14.66 27.08
N ALA A 225 3.79 14.39 27.55
CA ALA A 225 5.02 14.97 27.00
C ALA A 225 5.57 14.23 25.77
N ALA A 226 4.98 13.09 25.38
CA ALA A 226 5.40 12.34 24.20
C ALA A 226 5.04 13.10 22.92
N PRO A 227 5.78 12.88 21.83
CA PRO A 227 5.29 13.23 20.51
C PRO A 227 3.96 12.55 20.20
N GLY A 228 2.99 13.34 19.73
CA GLY A 228 1.69 12.86 19.23
C GLY A 228 1.59 12.93 17.71
N ARG A 229 0.58 12.26 17.14
CA ARG A 229 0.41 12.13 15.68
C ARG A 229 0.00 13.42 14.94
N MET A 230 -0.23 14.53 15.65
CA MET A 230 -0.65 15.81 15.08
C MET A 230 0.22 16.28 13.90
N ALA A 231 1.54 16.31 14.09
CA ALA A 231 2.47 16.78 13.06
C ALA A 231 2.59 15.79 11.89
N ALA A 232 2.47 14.48 12.16
CA ALA A 232 2.46 13.45 11.12
C ALA A 232 1.21 13.55 10.24
N ILE A 233 0.02 13.72 10.86
CA ILE A 233 -1.25 13.89 10.16
C ILE A 233 -1.23 15.14 9.28
N TRP A 234 -0.83 16.30 9.84
CA TRP A 234 -0.74 17.54 9.08
C TRP A 234 0.26 17.43 7.92
N THR A 235 1.43 16.82 8.17
CA THR A 235 2.47 16.64 7.16
C THR A 235 2.02 15.72 6.03
N ALA A 236 1.41 14.58 6.36
CA ALA A 236 0.86 13.65 5.37
C ALA A 236 -0.23 14.31 4.52
N ALA A 237 -1.13 15.07 5.16
CA ALA A 237 -2.11 15.89 4.46
C ALA A 237 -1.38 16.84 3.49
N ALA A 238 -0.53 17.75 3.98
CA ALA A 238 0.18 18.73 3.16
C ALA A 238 0.91 18.09 1.95
N MET A 239 1.60 16.97 2.15
CA MET A 239 2.31 16.26 1.08
C MET A 239 1.36 15.60 0.07
N ALA A 240 0.33 14.90 0.52
CA ALA A 240 -0.69 14.31 -0.35
C ALA A 240 -1.39 15.38 -1.20
N ARG A 241 -1.59 16.57 -0.62
CA ARG A 241 -2.16 17.74 -1.31
C ARG A 241 -1.22 18.39 -2.31
N ALA A 242 0.07 18.40 -2.02
CA ALA A 242 1.09 18.98 -2.88
C ALA A 242 1.56 18.05 -4.02
N ARG A 243 1.07 16.81 -4.06
CA ARG A 243 1.36 15.85 -5.14
C ARG A 243 1.01 16.44 -6.50
N ARG A 244 2.00 16.47 -7.39
CA ARG A 244 1.92 16.96 -8.78
C ARG A 244 1.69 15.80 -9.76
N GLY A 245 2.28 14.65 -9.49
CA GLY A 245 2.09 13.44 -10.30
C GLY A 245 0.64 12.94 -10.30
N GLU A 246 0.32 12.09 -11.27
CA GLU A 246 -1.00 11.49 -11.38
C GLU A 246 -1.30 10.52 -10.22
N GLY A 247 -2.59 10.22 -10.04
CA GLY A 247 -3.10 9.32 -9.02
C GLY A 247 -3.33 9.97 -7.66
N ASP A 248 -4.26 9.38 -6.90
CA ASP A 248 -4.54 9.78 -5.53
C ASP A 248 -3.50 9.19 -4.56
N THR A 249 -3.33 9.84 -3.41
CA THR A 249 -2.56 9.32 -2.28
C THR A 249 -3.51 8.60 -1.33
N ASP A 250 -3.28 7.31 -1.08
CA ASP A 250 -4.00 6.57 -0.04
C ASP A 250 -3.33 6.85 1.32
N VAL A 251 -4.04 7.45 2.27
CA VAL A 251 -3.53 7.75 3.62
C VAL A 251 -4.28 6.92 4.65
N PHE A 252 -3.54 6.17 5.46
CA PHE A 252 -4.06 5.36 6.54
C PHE A 252 -3.66 5.98 7.87
N LEU A 253 -4.63 6.15 8.78
CA LEU A 253 -4.37 6.62 10.13
C LEU A 253 -4.87 5.57 11.13
N HIS A 254 -3.95 5.09 11.98
CA HIS A 254 -4.27 4.16 13.06
C HIS A 254 -4.62 4.89 14.36
N ASP A 255 -5.11 4.14 15.37
CA ASP A 255 -5.50 4.64 16.68
C ASP A 255 -6.58 5.76 16.69
N VAL A 256 -7.49 5.77 15.71
CA VAL A 256 -8.56 6.80 15.63
C VAL A 256 -9.62 6.70 16.72
N ASN A 257 -9.55 5.69 17.58
CA ASN A 257 -10.30 5.64 18.84
C ASN A 257 -9.77 6.66 19.87
N ARG A 258 -8.57 7.20 19.67
CA ARG A 258 -8.02 8.29 20.48
C ARG A 258 -8.51 9.64 19.94
N ARG A 259 -8.84 10.54 20.86
CA ARG A 259 -9.40 11.87 20.54
C ARG A 259 -8.51 12.70 19.61
N VAL A 260 -7.21 12.71 19.85
CA VAL A 260 -6.27 13.56 19.10
C VAL A 260 -6.20 13.14 17.64
N GLU A 261 -5.99 11.85 17.39
CA GLU A 261 -5.95 11.25 16.05
C GLU A 261 -7.25 11.52 15.28
N LYS A 262 -8.41 11.27 15.92
CA LYS A 262 -9.72 11.50 15.33
C LYS A 262 -9.91 12.95 14.88
N VAL A 263 -9.73 13.89 15.80
CA VAL A 263 -9.99 15.31 15.53
C VAL A 263 -9.01 15.88 14.49
N PHE A 264 -7.73 15.48 14.54
CA PHE A 264 -6.75 15.93 13.55
C PHE A 264 -7.01 15.31 12.16
N ALA A 265 -7.51 14.08 12.08
CA ALA A 265 -7.91 13.48 10.81
C ALA A 265 -9.10 14.21 10.18
N GLU A 266 -10.15 14.44 10.97
CA GLU A 266 -11.34 15.18 10.53
C GLU A 266 -10.96 16.59 10.02
N GLU A 267 -10.01 17.25 10.68
CA GLU A 267 -9.55 18.59 10.31
C GLU A 267 -8.62 18.63 9.08
N PHE A 268 -7.65 17.72 8.96
CA PHE A 268 -6.58 17.83 7.95
C PHE A 268 -6.68 16.83 6.80
N LEU A 269 -7.13 15.61 7.07
CA LEU A 269 -7.33 14.55 6.05
C LEU A 269 -8.72 14.64 5.42
N CYS A 270 -9.67 15.26 6.11
CA CYS A 270 -11.04 15.53 5.72
C CYS A 270 -11.93 14.32 5.54
N GLU A 271 -13.09 14.39 6.18
CA GLU A 271 -14.13 13.36 6.10
C GLU A 271 -14.56 13.07 4.65
N LYS A 272 -14.62 14.09 3.80
CA LYS A 272 -14.96 13.94 2.36
C LYS A 272 -14.01 13.03 1.59
N PHE A 273 -12.79 12.84 2.09
CA PHE A 273 -11.79 11.95 1.49
C PHE A 273 -11.70 10.59 2.20
N ARG A 274 -12.47 10.35 3.26
CA ARG A 274 -12.51 9.05 3.95
C ARG A 274 -13.28 8.05 3.10
N VAL A 275 -12.62 6.98 2.67
CA VAL A 275 -13.20 5.98 1.74
C VAL A 275 -13.46 4.63 2.39
N ALA A 276 -12.86 4.36 3.55
CA ALA A 276 -13.11 3.16 4.35
C ALA A 276 -12.65 3.33 5.80
N GLU A 277 -13.15 2.47 6.69
CA GLU A 277 -12.68 2.32 8.07
C GLU A 277 -12.81 0.87 8.52
N THR A 278 -11.97 0.45 9.46
CA THR A 278 -12.11 -0.82 10.18
C THR A 278 -11.36 -0.75 11.51
N GLY A 279 -11.96 -1.24 12.59
CA GLY A 279 -11.36 -1.18 13.92
C GLY A 279 -10.92 0.24 14.31
N ARG A 280 -9.62 0.43 14.53
CA ARG A 280 -8.99 1.73 14.83
C ARG A 280 -8.31 2.39 13.63
N LEU A 281 -8.49 1.83 12.43
CA LEU A 281 -7.84 2.29 11.20
C LEU A 281 -8.85 3.01 10.30
N TRP A 282 -8.51 4.24 9.92
CA TRP A 282 -9.22 4.99 8.88
C TRP A 282 -8.39 5.05 7.60
N HIS A 283 -9.06 4.95 6.46
CA HIS A 283 -8.48 5.04 5.11
C HIS A 283 -9.06 6.22 4.35
N PHE A 284 -8.16 7.13 3.95
CA PHE A 284 -8.45 8.31 3.15
C PHE A 284 -7.85 8.17 1.75
N ARG A 285 -8.49 8.78 0.76
CA ARG A 285 -7.98 8.91 -0.61
C ARG A 285 -7.96 10.38 -1.00
N ILE A 286 -6.77 10.97 -1.04
CA ILE A 286 -6.57 12.40 -1.24
C ILE A 286 -6.09 12.66 -2.68
N PRO A 287 -6.82 13.48 -3.48
CA PRO A 287 -6.44 13.75 -4.86
C PRO A 287 -5.23 14.69 -4.97
N PRO A 288 -4.46 14.63 -6.07
CA PRO A 288 -3.32 15.52 -6.31
C PRO A 288 -3.78 16.97 -6.56
N VAL A 289 -2.83 17.91 -6.59
CA VAL A 289 -3.13 19.35 -6.78
C VAL A 289 -3.96 19.62 -8.03
N SER A 290 -3.68 18.92 -9.14
CA SER A 290 -4.34 19.11 -10.44
C SER A 290 -5.84 18.74 -10.46
N ARG A 291 -6.32 17.98 -9.48
CA ARG A 291 -7.71 17.47 -9.42
C ARG A 291 -8.54 18.06 -8.28
N ARG A 292 -8.05 19.10 -7.61
CA ARG A 292 -8.78 19.72 -6.49
C ARG A 292 -9.90 20.64 -6.92
N GLY A 293 -9.85 21.20 -8.14
CA GLY A 293 -10.84 22.16 -8.65
C GLY A 293 -11.09 23.35 -7.71
N ASP A 294 -12.08 24.18 -8.02
CA ASP A 294 -12.58 25.22 -7.09
C ASP A 294 -13.43 24.62 -5.93
N ALA A 295 -13.36 23.30 -5.72
CA ALA A 295 -14.14 22.54 -4.73
C ALA A 295 -13.61 22.67 -3.29
N ASP A 296 -12.90 23.77 -3.01
CA ASP A 296 -12.46 24.18 -1.67
C ASP A 296 -13.45 25.21 -1.07
N GLY A 297 -14.75 25.07 -1.40
CA GLY A 297 -15.87 25.69 -0.68
C GLY A 297 -16.12 25.09 0.71
N GLY A 298 -15.04 24.63 1.33
CA GLY A 298 -14.98 23.94 2.59
C GLY A 298 -15.31 24.82 3.79
N ARG A 299 -15.75 24.20 4.89
CA ARG A 299 -15.91 24.91 6.17
C ARG A 299 -14.56 25.20 6.82
N THR A 300 -13.50 24.47 6.45
CA THR A 300 -12.14 24.63 6.97
C THR A 300 -11.12 24.72 5.83
N PRO A 301 -9.90 25.24 6.07
CA PRO A 301 -8.91 25.43 5.01
C PRO A 301 -8.39 24.15 4.35
N PHE A 302 -8.66 22.98 4.93
CA PHE A 302 -8.33 21.70 4.33
C PHE A 302 -9.61 21.03 3.79
N CYS A 303 -10.77 21.28 4.39
CA CYS A 303 -12.01 20.56 4.10
C CYS A 303 -13.11 21.52 3.72
#